data_AF-A0A973A0W3-F1
#
_entry.id   AF-A0A973A0W3-F1
#
_cell.length_a   1.000
_cell.length_b   1.000
_cell.length_c   1.000
_cell.angle_alpha   90.00
_cell.angle_beta   90.00
_cell.angle_gamma   90.00
#
_symmetry.space_group_name_H-M   'P 1'
#
loop_
_entity.id
_entity.type
_entity.pdbx_description
1 polymer ?
#
loop_
_entity_poly.entity_id
_entity_poly.type
_entity_poly.pdbx_seq_one_letter_code
_entity_poly.pdbx_strand_id
1 'polypeptide(L)'
;FIKGLAGQLDRAILGVESAGLKTTLVADVHTHGAEGKVVEEATGRIDLMVVACPAVDGSVFLAVGPVLSYYEFKHPMSDRLTDEAWRDMLESDNPPERPVWYRRLMP
;
A
#
# COMPACT_ATOMS: atom_id res chain seq x y z
N PHE A 1 -5.36 22.85 0.64
CA PHE A 1 -5.24 21.56 1.33
C PHE A 1 -3.92 20.83 1.01
N ILE A 2 -3.30 21.00 -0.17
CA ILE A 2 -1.94 20.46 -0.46
C ILE A 2 -1.04 21.55 -1.06
N LYS A 3 -0.92 22.71 -0.41
CA LYS A 3 0.04 23.73 -0.87
C LYS A 3 1.38 23.46 -0.19
N GLY A 4 2.43 23.24 -0.97
CA GLY A 4 3.79 23.07 -0.47
C GLY A 4 4.23 21.64 -0.12
N LEU A 5 3.34 20.64 -0.23
CA LEU A 5 3.70 19.23 0.04
C LEU A 5 4.86 18.76 -0.85
N ALA A 6 4.83 19.09 -2.15
CA ALA A 6 5.89 18.71 -3.07
C ALA A 6 7.25 19.25 -2.61
N GLY A 7 7.33 20.55 -2.25
CA GLY A 7 8.57 21.14 -1.77
C GLY A 7 9.04 20.63 -0.41
N GLN A 8 8.13 20.20 0.47
CA GLN A 8 8.48 19.55 1.74
C GLN A 8 8.97 18.12 1.52
N LEU A 9 8.32 17.38 0.62
CA LEU A 9 8.70 16.02 0.25
C LEU A 9 10.06 16.01 -0.42
N ASP A 10 10.29 16.90 -1.39
CA ASP A 10 11.58 17.07 -2.08
C ASP A 10 12.72 17.25 -1.09
N ARG A 11 12.55 18.09 -0.06
CA ARG A 11 13.55 18.29 0.98
C ARG A 11 13.77 17.05 1.85
N ALA A 12 12.70 16.33 2.19
CA ALA A 12 12.79 15.14 3.02
C ALA A 12 13.51 13.98 2.30
N ILE A 13 13.45 13.94 0.97
CA ILE A 13 14.04 12.87 0.17
C ILE A 13 15.41 13.22 -0.42
N LEU A 14 15.95 14.42 -0.14
CA LEU A 14 17.31 14.78 -0.54
C LEU A 14 18.32 13.80 0.06
N GLY A 15 19.11 13.15 -0.81
CA GLY A 15 20.13 12.18 -0.41
C GLY A 15 19.62 10.75 -0.24
N VAL A 16 18.33 10.50 -0.50
CA VAL A 16 17.78 9.14 -0.57
C VAL A 16 17.97 8.61 -1.99
N GLU A 17 18.54 7.41 -2.12
CA GLU A 17 18.66 6.74 -3.41
C GLU A 17 17.27 6.45 -4.00
N SER A 18 17.16 6.39 -5.33
CA SER A 18 15.87 6.17 -6.00
C SER A 18 15.13 4.91 -5.55
N ALA A 19 15.85 3.91 -5.06
CA ALA A 19 15.28 2.70 -4.47
C ALA A 19 14.48 3.00 -3.18
N GLY A 20 14.99 3.89 -2.32
CA GLY A 20 14.31 4.31 -1.09
C GLY A 20 13.12 5.24 -1.28
N LEU A 21 12.84 5.66 -2.53
CA LEU A 21 11.68 6.50 -2.87
C LEU A 21 10.46 5.67 -3.30
N LYS A 22 10.60 4.35 -3.43
CA LYS A 22 9.51 3.48 -3.85
C LYS A 22 8.56 3.25 -2.68
N THR A 23 7.28 3.54 -2.90
CA THR A 23 6.22 3.29 -1.92
C THR A 23 5.60 1.90 -2.05
N THR A 24 6.10 1.08 -2.97
CA THR A 24 5.74 -0.33 -3.13
C THR A 24 6.69 -1.17 -2.30
N LEU A 25 6.30 -1.43 -1.04
CA LEU A 25 7.12 -2.06 -0.01
C LEU A 25 6.43 -3.32 0.50
N VAL A 26 7.20 -4.26 1.04
CA VAL A 26 6.70 -5.48 1.67
C VAL A 26 7.42 -5.76 2.99
N ALA A 27 6.72 -6.35 3.94
CA ALA A 27 7.32 -6.82 5.18
C ALA A 27 6.66 -8.11 5.67
N ASP A 28 7.50 -9.05 6.11
CA ASP A 28 7.06 -10.19 6.90
C ASP A 28 6.76 -9.72 8.33
N VAL A 29 5.51 -9.91 8.76
CA VAL A 29 5.03 -9.56 10.10
C VAL A 29 4.85 -10.76 11.02
N HIS A 30 4.83 -11.98 10.49
CA HIS A 30 4.62 -13.20 11.28
C HIS A 30 5.16 -14.45 10.60
N THR A 31 5.87 -15.28 11.37
CA THR A 31 6.34 -16.61 10.93
C THR A 31 5.55 -17.73 11.60
N HIS A 32 4.91 -18.58 10.79
CA HIS A 32 4.21 -19.77 11.24
C HIS A 32 4.95 -21.05 10.83
N GLY A 33 5.90 -21.48 11.67
CA GLY A 33 6.84 -22.57 11.34
C GLY A 33 6.19 -23.92 11.05
N ALA A 34 5.07 -24.26 11.70
CA ALA A 34 4.39 -25.54 11.50
C ALA A 34 3.77 -25.70 10.10
N GLU A 35 3.32 -24.60 9.48
CA GLU A 35 2.83 -24.59 8.09
C GLU A 35 3.95 -24.25 7.09
N GLY A 36 5.15 -23.89 7.56
CA GLY A 36 6.23 -23.42 6.69
C GLY A 36 5.90 -22.13 5.94
N LYS A 37 5.11 -21.23 6.55
CA LYS A 37 4.61 -19.99 5.93
C LYS A 37 4.93 -18.76 6.77
N VAL A 38 4.93 -17.61 6.09
CA VAL A 38 4.97 -16.27 6.68
C VAL A 38 3.69 -15.51 6.32
N VAL A 39 3.42 -14.41 7.02
CA VAL A 39 2.42 -13.42 6.64
C VAL A 39 3.16 -12.18 6.15
N GLU A 40 2.94 -11.84 4.89
CA GLU A 40 3.49 -10.65 4.25
C GLU A 40 2.42 -9.56 4.24
N GLU A 41 2.78 -8.35 4.67
CA GLU A 41 1.99 -7.14 4.49
C GLU A 41 2.70 -6.22 3.49
N ALA A 42 1.96 -5.70 2.51
CA ALA A 42 2.55 -4.94 1.42
C ALA A 42 1.72 -3.75 0.96
N THR A 43 2.42 -2.72 0.49
CA THR A 43 1.83 -1.58 -0.22
C THR A 43 2.09 -1.69 -1.71
N GLY A 44 1.10 -1.34 -2.51
CA GLY A 44 1.18 -1.39 -3.98
C GLY A 44 0.98 -0.04 -4.65
N ARG A 45 0.24 -0.05 -5.76
CA ARG A 45 -0.06 1.13 -6.58
C ARG A 45 -0.97 2.12 -5.84
N ILE A 46 -1.17 3.30 -6.42
CA ILE A 46 -2.09 4.31 -5.87
C ILE A 46 -3.52 3.92 -6.20
N ASP A 47 -4.35 3.84 -5.17
CA ASP A 47 -5.81 3.82 -5.24
C ASP A 47 -6.37 5.21 -4.93
N LEU A 48 -7.64 5.44 -5.24
CA LEU A 48 -8.40 6.60 -4.75
C LEU A 48 -9.33 6.19 -3.63
N MET A 49 -9.24 6.88 -2.49
CA MET A 49 -10.18 6.74 -1.39
C MET A 49 -11.18 7.89 -1.43
N VAL A 50 -12.46 7.55 -1.27
CA VAL A 50 -13.57 8.49 -1.14
C VAL A 50 -14.12 8.38 0.27
N VAL A 51 -14.16 9.50 1.00
CA VAL A 51 -14.64 9.57 2.38
C VAL A 51 -15.79 10.57 2.46
N ALA A 52 -16.92 10.14 3.01
CA ALA A 52 -18.02 11.03 3.35
C ALA A 52 -17.74 11.72 4.70
N CYS A 53 -17.52 13.03 4.68
CA CYS A 53 -17.17 13.83 5.84
C CYS A 53 -18.33 14.75 6.25
N PRO A 54 -18.61 14.92 7.55
CA PRO A 54 -19.58 15.89 8.02
C PRO A 54 -19.05 17.32 7.83
N ALA A 55 -19.92 18.22 7.38
CA ALA A 55 -19.70 19.65 7.36
C ALA A 55 -20.19 20.30 8.66
N VAL A 56 -19.72 21.53 8.92
CA VAL A 56 -20.08 22.30 10.13
C VAL A 56 -21.58 22.63 10.18
N ASP A 57 -22.24 22.73 9.03
CA ASP A 57 -23.68 23.01 8.90
C ASP A 57 -24.56 21.74 8.97
N GLY A 58 -23.96 20.57 9.24
CA GLY A 58 -24.67 19.29 9.28
C GLY A 58 -24.87 18.62 7.92
N SER A 59 -24.43 19.23 6.81
CA SER A 59 -24.38 18.57 5.51
C SER A 59 -23.22 17.57 5.41
N VAL A 60 -23.14 16.82 4.31
CA VAL A 60 -22.04 15.86 4.03
C VAL A 60 -21.33 16.29 2.76
N PHE A 61 -20.00 16.27 2.77
CA PHE A 61 -19.18 16.43 1.57
C PHE A 61 -18.28 15.21 1.35
N LEU A 62 -17.86 14.98 0.11
CA LEU A 62 -16.93 13.90 -0.22
C LEU A 62 -15.50 14.45 -0.28
N ALA A 63 -14.63 13.91 0.56
CA ALA A 63 -13.19 14.06 0.42
C ALA A 63 -12.65 12.93 -0.46
N VAL A 64 -11.81 13.28 -1.45
CA VAL A 64 -11.18 12.31 -2.35
C VAL A 64 -9.68 12.53 -2.33
N GLY A 65 -8.90 11.46 -2.18
CA GLY A 65 -7.45 11.54 -2.14
C GLY A 65 -6.77 10.21 -2.49
N PRO A 66 -5.49 10.27 -2.87
CA PRO A 66 -4.71 9.08 -3.15
C PRO A 66 -4.41 8.32 -1.85
N VAL A 67 -4.47 6.99 -1.92
CA VAL A 67 -4.00 6.07 -0.88
C VAL A 67 -3.14 4.99 -1.54
N LEU A 68 -2.26 4.35 -0.77
CA LEU A 68 -1.55 3.17 -1.26
C LEU A 68 -2.48 1.97 -1.15
N SER A 69 -2.50 1.17 -2.21
CA SER A 69 -3.24 -0.08 -2.24
C SER A 69 -2.58 -1.06 -1.23
N TYR A 70 -3.35 -1.71 -0.34
CA TYR A 70 -2.86 -2.62 0.70
C TYR A 70 -3.07 -4.12 0.40
N TYR A 71 -2.09 -4.96 0.75
CA TYR A 71 -2.11 -6.42 0.59
C TYR A 71 -1.69 -7.09 1.90
N GLU A 72 -2.34 -8.22 2.21
CA GLU A 72 -1.99 -9.11 3.33
C GLU A 72 -2.21 -10.54 2.86
N PHE A 73 -1.16 -11.37 2.84
CA PHE A 73 -1.26 -12.73 2.33
C PHE A 73 -0.23 -13.67 2.97
N LYS A 74 -0.53 -14.97 2.95
CA LYS A 74 0.42 -16.00 3.38
C LYS A 74 1.38 -16.32 2.24
N HIS A 75 2.68 -16.39 2.54
CA HIS A 75 3.73 -16.70 1.57
C HIS A 75 4.66 -17.81 2.08
N PRO A 76 5.35 -18.60 1.23
CA PRO A 76 6.27 -19.63 1.70
C PRO A 76 7.43 -19.06 2.53
N MET A 77 7.71 -19.66 3.69
CA MET A 77 8.79 -19.21 4.58
C MET A 77 10.18 -19.33 3.96
N SER A 78 10.35 -20.24 3.00
CA SER A 78 11.60 -20.40 2.24
C SER A 78 11.81 -19.34 1.16
N ASP A 79 10.83 -18.46 0.94
CA ASP A 79 10.80 -17.48 -0.15
C ASP A 79 10.34 -16.09 0.35
N ARG A 80 10.86 -15.63 1.49
CA ARG A 80 10.51 -14.32 2.06
C ARG A 80 10.80 -13.20 1.07
N LEU A 81 9.86 -12.28 0.90
CA LEU A 81 9.94 -11.29 -0.17
C LEU A 81 10.90 -10.14 0.18
N THR A 82 11.63 -9.68 -0.83
CA THR A 82 12.23 -8.34 -0.85
C THR A 82 11.30 -7.37 -1.57
N ASP A 83 11.52 -6.06 -1.42
CA ASP A 83 10.73 -5.07 -2.16
C ASP A 83 10.82 -5.24 -3.68
N GLU A 84 11.96 -5.69 -4.21
CA GLU A 84 12.13 -6.00 -5.64
C GLU A 84 11.25 -7.18 -6.07
N ALA A 85 11.31 -8.29 -5.34
CA ALA A 85 10.48 -9.47 -5.62
C ALA A 85 8.99 -9.15 -5.49
N TRP A 86 8.61 -8.30 -4.52
CA TRP A 86 7.24 -7.81 -4.39
C TRP A 86 6.80 -6.98 -5.59
N ARG A 87 7.65 -6.07 -6.10
CA ARG A 87 7.33 -5.28 -7.30
C ARG A 87 7.13 -6.17 -8.51
N ASP A 88 7.97 -7.18 -8.71
CA ASP A 88 7.83 -8.13 -9.82
C ASP A 88 6.52 -8.94 -9.69
N MET A 89 6.19 -9.38 -8.47
CA MET A 89 4.93 -10.07 -8.18
C MET A 89 3.71 -9.17 -8.41
N LEU A 90 3.79 -7.89 -8.05
CA LEU A 90 2.72 -6.92 -8.22
C LEU A 90 2.44 -6.61 -9.71
N GLU A 91 3.45 -6.70 -10.56
CA GLU A 91 3.32 -6.52 -12.03
C GLU A 91 2.96 -7.81 -12.77
N SER A 92 2.87 -8.95 -12.08
CA SER A 92 2.48 -10.22 -12.68
C SER A 92 0.99 -10.24 -13.07
N ASP A 93 0.59 -11.22 -13.89
CA ASP A 93 -0.81 -11.39 -14.30
C ASP A 93 -1.76 -11.75 -13.13
N ASN A 94 -1.21 -12.21 -12.01
CA ASN A 94 -1.99 -12.67 -10.87
C ASN A 94 -1.33 -12.26 -9.53
N PRO A 95 -1.33 -10.96 -9.20
CA PRO A 95 -0.84 -10.50 -7.90
C PRO A 95 -1.73 -11.05 -6.77
N PRO A 96 -1.25 -11.08 -5.52
CA PRO A 96 -2.05 -11.51 -4.37
C PRO A 96 -3.39 -10.78 -4.29
N GLU A 97 -4.43 -11.49 -3.86
CA GLU A 97 -5.74 -10.90 -3.67
C GLU A 97 -5.72 -9.83 -2.58
N ARG A 98 -6.62 -8.85 -2.74
CA ARG A 98 -6.86 -7.81 -1.73
C ARG A 98 -7.57 -8.42 -0.53
N PRO A 99 -7.35 -7.90 0.68
CA PRO A 99 -8.06 -8.40 1.87
C PRO A 99 -9.57 -8.31 1.71
N VAL A 100 -10.30 -9.25 2.29
CA VAL A 100 -11.76 -9.38 2.14
C VAL A 100 -12.56 -8.18 2.67
N TRP A 101 -11.96 -7.38 3.56
CA TRP A 101 -12.56 -6.15 4.08
C TRP A 101 -12.43 -4.97 3.10
N TYR A 102 -11.56 -5.07 2.10
CA TYR A 102 -11.46 -4.10 1.03
C TYR A 102 -12.53 -4.38 -0.02
N ARG A 103 -13.25 -3.33 -0.43
CA ARG A 103 -14.21 -3.41 -1.52
C ARG A 103 -13.98 -2.25 -2.49
N ARG A 104 -13.83 -2.59 -3.76
CA ARG A 104 -13.75 -1.60 -4.84
C ARG A 104 -15.08 -0.86 -4.96
N LEU A 105 -15.03 0.48 -5.01
CA LEU A 105 -16.21 1.31 -5.18
C LEU A 105 -16.72 1.29 -6.63
N MET A 106 -15.80 1.19 -7.60
CA MET A 106 -16.11 1.12 -9.03
C MET A 106 -15.46 -0.15 -9.61
N PRO A 107 -16.07 -0.83 -10.61
CA PRO A 107 -15.52 -2.03 -11.24
C PRO A 107 -14.13 -1.83 -11.82
#